data_AF-A0A2V8VX73-F1
#
_entry.id   AF-A0A2V8VX73-F1
#
_cell.length_a   1.000
_cell.length_b   1.000
_cell.length_c   1.000
_cell.angle_alpha   90.00
_cell.angle_beta   90.00
_cell.angle_gamma   90.00
#
_symmetry.space_group_name_H-M   'P 1'
#
loop_
_entity.id
_entity.type
_entity.pdbx_description
1 polymer ?
#
loop_
_entity_poly.entity_id
_entity_poly.type
_entity_poly.pdbx_seq_one_letter_code
_entity_poly.pdbx_strand_id
1 'polypeptide(L)'
;MIIRMSLASRFVLLSFFSYSLAWAQLPAAPPNPPSDDRYKAEILLIVAHPDDDSLAAPYLAKAIYEEHKHVSVIYGTRGNAGGNAVGNEQAASLGAVREIEGRRALASMGILDVWYLNGPDTPGQDVLHSLETWGHGASLEQVVRLVRLTRPEVILTWLPLYVAGENHDDHQAAGVLATEAFDLAGDPVAFPEQVAAPRDRTAISNYGEGLHPWQPKKIYYFSDATHFEFLEGRGPQYKTSDVSPSKGVPYAKIASDAWMNDKSQLPSNQADLKKYLDQYLNEPVRFVLGKSLVKGSTTGDVFEGITSGPIPYVRARGYEPIARQGVSLEFGGPWAYYRAFWRSHNLDHLSQLLAPETALGGPDNTVWVPLLIHNDSDASRQVTLRSVLPSGWTEKPGPMIYSIPAHDAYPVQINVVAPESQKNTWQQLTWRAEADGQTIGSVTLRVHVNYNGVPQ
;
A
#
# COMPACT_ATOMS: atom_id res chain seq x y z
N MET A 1 -18.95 -106.78 -37.95
CA MET A 1 -20.29 -106.52 -38.53
C MET A 1 -20.57 -105.03 -38.36
N ILE A 2 -20.14 -104.24 -39.34
CA ILE A 2 -20.99 -103.48 -40.28
C ILE A 2 -21.35 -102.08 -39.75
N ILE A 3 -20.59 -101.12 -40.31
CA ILE A 3 -21.00 -99.81 -40.87
C ILE A 3 -21.56 -98.74 -39.92
N ARG A 4 -20.85 -97.60 -39.86
CA ARG A 4 -21.27 -96.34 -40.50
C ARG A 4 -20.12 -95.34 -40.61
N MET A 5 -19.70 -95.07 -41.85
CA MET A 5 -18.94 -93.89 -42.25
C MET A 5 -19.87 -92.69 -42.30
N SER A 6 -19.40 -91.51 -41.91
CA SER A 6 -19.96 -90.24 -42.37
C SER A 6 -18.91 -89.12 -42.28
N LEU A 7 -18.55 -88.65 -43.47
CA LEU A 7 -17.95 -87.37 -43.87
C LEU A 7 -17.41 -86.44 -42.76
N ALA A 8 -16.10 -86.22 -42.77
CA ALA A 8 -15.47 -85.04 -42.17
C ALA A 8 -14.94 -84.13 -43.30
N SER A 9 -15.73 -83.10 -43.61
CA SER A 9 -15.32 -81.98 -44.46
C SER A 9 -14.46 -81.00 -43.67
N ARG A 10 -13.43 -80.49 -44.36
CA ARG A 10 -12.41 -79.53 -43.92
C ARG A 10 -13.02 -78.26 -43.30
N PHE A 11 -12.48 -77.83 -42.16
CA PHE A 11 -12.36 -76.41 -41.82
C PHE A 11 -10.99 -76.18 -41.16
N VAL A 12 -10.15 -75.42 -41.86
CA VAL A 12 -8.92 -74.83 -41.33
C VAL A 12 -9.36 -73.74 -40.35
N LEU A 13 -9.21 -73.97 -39.04
CA LEU A 13 -9.34 -72.91 -38.04
C LEU A 13 -8.07 -72.05 -38.08
N LEU A 14 -8.17 -70.91 -38.79
CA LEU A 14 -7.32 -69.76 -38.51
C LEU A 14 -7.74 -69.21 -37.14
N SER A 15 -7.00 -69.57 -36.09
CA SER A 15 -7.07 -68.89 -34.79
C SER A 15 -6.49 -67.49 -34.97
N PHE A 16 -7.35 -66.53 -35.32
CA PHE A 16 -7.09 -65.13 -35.06
C PHE A 16 -7.00 -64.96 -33.53
N PHE A 17 -5.77 -64.87 -33.01
CA PHE A 17 -5.52 -64.32 -31.68
C PHE A 17 -5.96 -62.86 -31.73
N SER A 18 -7.21 -62.61 -31.36
CA SER A 18 -7.68 -61.28 -30.98
C SER A 18 -6.89 -60.87 -29.75
N TYR A 19 -5.77 -60.15 -29.96
CA TYR A 19 -5.22 -59.27 -28.95
C TYR A 19 -6.27 -58.18 -28.70
N SER A 20 -7.26 -58.47 -27.87
CA SER A 20 -8.03 -57.45 -27.20
C SER A 20 -7.05 -56.70 -26.31
N LEU A 21 -6.52 -55.59 -26.84
CA LEU A 21 -5.95 -54.51 -26.04
C LEU A 21 -7.08 -54.02 -25.14
N ALA A 22 -7.27 -54.69 -24.01
CA ALA A 22 -7.97 -54.12 -22.89
C ALA A 22 -7.06 -53.00 -22.39
N TRP A 23 -7.31 -51.77 -22.85
CA TRP A 23 -6.78 -50.59 -22.20
C TRP A 23 -7.43 -50.58 -20.82
N ALA A 24 -6.76 -51.19 -19.83
CA ALA A 24 -7.15 -51.08 -18.44
C ALA A 24 -7.28 -49.57 -18.16
N GLN A 25 -8.43 -49.15 -17.61
CA GLN A 25 -8.60 -47.78 -17.18
C GLN A 25 -7.53 -47.51 -16.11
N LEU A 26 -6.53 -46.70 -16.47
CA LEU A 26 -5.51 -46.27 -15.53
C LEU A 26 -6.21 -45.61 -14.33
N PRO A 27 -5.76 -45.88 -13.10
CA PRO A 27 -6.33 -45.22 -11.94
C PRO A 27 -6.16 -43.71 -12.07
N ALA A 28 -7.21 -42.95 -11.77
CA ALA A 28 -7.10 -41.50 -11.67
C ALA A 28 -6.17 -41.15 -10.50
N ALA A 29 -5.23 -40.24 -10.75
CA ALA A 29 -4.45 -39.66 -9.67
C ALA A 29 -5.37 -38.85 -8.73
N PRO A 30 -5.07 -38.79 -7.42
CA PRO A 30 -5.81 -37.93 -6.51
C PRO A 30 -5.71 -36.45 -6.95
N PRO A 31 -6.75 -35.64 -6.73
CA PRO A 31 -6.70 -34.22 -7.06
C PRO A 31 -5.64 -33.52 -6.21
N ASN A 32 -5.07 -32.43 -6.74
CA ASN A 32 -4.27 -31.53 -5.94
C ASN A 32 -5.15 -30.92 -4.83
N PRO A 33 -4.68 -30.80 -3.58
CA PRO A 33 -5.45 -30.12 -2.56
C PRO A 33 -5.82 -28.69 -2.99
N PRO A 34 -7.03 -28.21 -2.65
CA PRO A 34 -7.38 -26.82 -2.90
C PRO A 34 -6.53 -25.89 -2.01
N SER A 35 -6.54 -24.60 -2.35
CA SER A 35 -6.04 -23.57 -1.43
C SER A 35 -6.78 -23.65 -0.09
N ASP A 36 -6.07 -23.36 1.00
CA ASP A 36 -6.63 -23.45 2.34
C ASP A 36 -7.60 -22.30 2.61
N ASP A 37 -8.88 -22.62 2.76
CA ASP A 37 -9.93 -21.63 3.03
C ASP A 37 -9.89 -21.10 4.48
N ARG A 38 -9.13 -21.73 5.39
CA ARG A 38 -8.98 -21.24 6.77
C ARG A 38 -8.26 -19.91 6.86
N TYR A 39 -7.39 -19.61 5.90
CA TYR A 39 -6.62 -18.36 5.83
C TYR A 39 -7.21 -17.36 4.82
N LYS A 40 -8.32 -17.71 4.16
CA LYS A 40 -8.93 -16.80 3.18
C LYS A 40 -9.49 -15.58 3.91
N ALA A 41 -9.09 -14.39 3.48
CA ALA A 41 -9.67 -13.13 3.93
C ALA A 41 -10.57 -12.53 2.85
N GLU A 42 -11.56 -11.73 3.26
CA GLU A 42 -12.24 -10.81 2.35
C GLU A 42 -11.53 -9.45 2.32
N ILE A 43 -10.94 -9.04 3.44
CA ILE A 43 -10.16 -7.79 3.56
C ILE A 43 -8.75 -8.12 4.03
N LEU A 44 -7.75 -7.59 3.34
CA LEU A 44 -6.38 -7.48 3.85
C LEU A 44 -6.06 -6.02 4.12
N LEU A 45 -5.86 -5.66 5.39
CA LEU A 45 -5.36 -4.35 5.79
C LEU A 45 -3.83 -4.40 5.79
N ILE A 46 -3.19 -3.44 5.12
CA ILE A 46 -1.73 -3.30 5.07
C ILE A 46 -1.38 -1.91 5.56
N VAL A 47 -0.72 -1.81 6.71
CA VAL A 47 -0.39 -0.55 7.40
C VAL A 47 1.04 -0.61 7.93
N ALA A 48 1.56 0.49 8.48
CA ALA A 48 2.94 0.56 8.92
C ALA A 48 3.10 0.09 10.36
N HIS A 49 2.37 0.70 11.29
CA HIS A 49 2.60 0.59 12.73
C HIS A 49 1.44 -0.08 13.46
N PRO A 50 1.70 -0.76 14.60
CA PRO A 50 0.65 -1.28 15.46
C PRO A 50 -0.04 -0.13 16.19
N ASP A 51 -1.28 0.16 15.78
CA ASP A 51 -2.19 1.27 16.14
C ASP A 51 -2.79 1.95 14.89
N ASP A 52 -2.11 1.91 13.74
CA ASP A 52 -2.61 2.44 12.45
C ASP A 52 -3.99 1.89 12.06
N ASP A 53 -4.24 0.62 12.41
CA ASP A 53 -5.51 -0.06 12.13
C ASP A 53 -6.71 0.62 12.79
N SER A 54 -6.49 1.40 13.86
CA SER A 54 -7.53 2.16 14.56
C SER A 54 -8.28 3.14 13.65
N LEU A 55 -7.65 3.69 12.60
CA LEU A 55 -8.29 4.59 11.65
C LEU A 55 -9.26 3.87 10.70
N ALA A 56 -9.06 2.58 10.45
CA ALA A 56 -9.95 1.74 9.66
C ALA A 56 -10.91 0.92 10.55
N ALA A 57 -10.61 0.75 11.83
CA ALA A 57 -11.29 -0.13 12.76
C ALA A 57 -12.82 0.05 12.82
N PRO A 58 -13.41 1.26 12.77
CA PRO A 58 -14.86 1.40 12.74
C PRO A 58 -15.50 0.73 11.52
N TYR A 59 -14.88 0.84 10.34
CA TYR A 59 -15.35 0.14 9.14
C TYR A 59 -15.07 -1.37 9.23
N LEU A 60 -13.91 -1.79 9.74
CA LEU A 60 -13.61 -3.20 9.93
C LEU A 60 -14.62 -3.87 10.88
N ALA A 61 -15.03 -3.18 11.94
CA ALA A 61 -16.07 -3.66 12.85
C ALA A 61 -17.41 -3.87 12.13
N LYS A 62 -17.82 -2.96 11.23
CA LYS A 62 -18.99 -3.17 10.37
C LYS A 62 -18.84 -4.41 9.48
N ALA A 63 -17.71 -4.50 8.78
CA ALA A 63 -17.43 -5.62 7.88
C ALA A 63 -17.45 -6.97 8.62
N ILE A 64 -16.86 -7.04 9.81
CA ILE A 64 -16.77 -8.27 10.60
C ILE A 64 -18.14 -8.63 11.20
N TYR A 65 -18.77 -7.69 11.90
CA TYR A 65 -19.91 -8.02 12.75
C TYR A 65 -21.24 -8.05 12.01
N GLU A 66 -21.39 -7.27 10.94
CA GLU A 66 -22.66 -7.18 10.20
C GLU A 66 -22.58 -7.84 8.82
N GLU A 67 -21.39 -7.89 8.21
CA GLU A 67 -21.19 -8.44 6.87
C GLU A 67 -20.44 -9.78 6.89
N HIS A 68 -20.07 -10.26 8.09
CA HIS A 68 -19.37 -11.52 8.35
C HIS A 68 -18.12 -11.71 7.49
N LYS A 69 -17.37 -10.61 7.27
CA LYS A 69 -16.10 -10.63 6.54
C LYS A 69 -14.98 -11.07 7.46
N HIS A 70 -14.12 -11.93 6.93
CA HIS A 70 -12.84 -12.23 7.52
C HIS A 70 -11.81 -11.17 7.12
N VAL A 71 -11.05 -10.69 8.12
CA VAL A 71 -10.08 -9.62 7.98
C VAL A 71 -8.73 -10.13 8.46
N SER A 72 -7.70 -9.82 7.68
CA SER A 72 -6.30 -10.06 8.00
C SER A 72 -5.51 -8.75 8.00
N VAL A 73 -4.40 -8.70 8.74
CA VAL A 73 -3.59 -7.48 8.90
C VAL A 73 -2.10 -7.76 8.68
N ILE A 74 -1.43 -6.86 7.97
CA ILE A 74 0.03 -6.80 7.85
C ILE A 74 0.49 -5.44 8.37
N TYR A 75 1.42 -5.45 9.32
CA TYR A 75 2.18 -4.28 9.75
C TYR A 75 3.55 -4.27 9.08
N GLY A 76 3.98 -3.13 8.56
CA GLY A 76 5.31 -2.93 7.98
C GLY A 76 6.44 -2.98 9.01
N THR A 77 6.15 -2.53 10.24
CA THR A 77 7.12 -2.49 11.34
C THR A 77 6.49 -3.03 12.63
N ARG A 78 7.28 -3.05 13.71
CA ARG A 78 6.80 -3.34 15.07
C ARG A 78 6.58 -2.06 15.90
N GLY A 79 6.70 -0.87 15.31
CA GLY A 79 6.53 0.39 16.03
C GLY A 79 7.59 0.66 17.09
N ASN A 80 8.81 0.16 16.88
CA ASN A 80 9.85 0.10 17.90
C ASN A 80 10.66 1.41 18.11
N ALA A 81 10.36 2.47 17.35
CA ALA A 81 10.99 3.78 17.47
C ALA A 81 10.04 4.85 18.03
N GLY A 82 8.75 4.54 18.14
CA GLY A 82 7.75 5.38 18.81
C GLY A 82 7.99 5.60 20.31
N GLY A 83 7.15 6.48 20.88
CA GLY A 83 7.13 6.71 22.33
C GLY A 83 6.56 5.53 23.12
N ASN A 84 6.83 5.51 24.43
CA ASN A 84 6.22 4.56 25.36
C ASN A 84 5.57 5.32 26.54
N ALA A 85 4.23 5.34 26.57
CA ALA A 85 3.45 6.04 27.58
C ALA A 85 3.37 5.33 28.94
N VAL A 86 3.75 4.05 29.03
CA VAL A 86 3.48 3.20 30.22
C VAL A 86 4.71 2.54 30.83
N GLY A 87 5.87 2.61 30.19
CA GLY A 87 7.08 1.93 30.63
C GLY A 87 8.38 2.49 30.05
N ASN A 88 9.48 1.80 30.35
CA ASN A 88 10.83 2.17 29.89
C ASN A 88 11.32 1.27 28.74
N GLU A 89 10.53 0.29 28.31
CA GLU A 89 10.81 -0.54 27.15
C GLU A 89 10.95 0.35 25.91
N GLN A 90 12.02 0.11 25.16
CA GLN A 90 12.44 0.92 24.01
C GLN A 90 13.11 0.04 22.97
N ALA A 91 13.21 0.50 21.73
CA ALA A 91 13.79 -0.26 20.63
C ALA A 91 13.15 -1.67 20.56
N ALA A 92 13.96 -2.74 20.46
CA ALA A 92 13.46 -4.10 20.29
C ALA A 92 12.45 -4.55 21.36
N SER A 93 12.59 -4.12 22.62
CA SER A 93 11.62 -4.49 23.66
C SER A 93 10.29 -3.76 23.51
N LEU A 94 10.29 -2.49 23.07
CA LEU A 94 9.06 -1.78 22.72
C LEU A 94 8.36 -2.42 21.52
N GLY A 95 9.11 -2.85 20.50
CA GLY A 95 8.54 -3.59 19.37
C GLY A 95 7.84 -4.87 19.79
N ALA A 96 8.41 -5.63 20.73
CA ALA A 96 7.77 -6.81 21.30
C ALA A 96 6.51 -6.47 22.12
N VAL A 97 6.52 -5.36 22.86
CA VAL A 97 5.34 -4.86 23.58
C VAL A 97 4.23 -4.50 22.59
N ARG A 98 4.51 -3.69 21.56
CA ARG A 98 3.52 -3.26 20.58
C ARG A 98 3.00 -4.38 19.70
N GLU A 99 3.80 -5.41 19.41
CA GLU A 99 3.29 -6.63 18.77
C GLU A 99 2.26 -7.35 19.67
N ILE A 100 2.48 -7.42 20.99
CA ILE A 100 1.51 -7.99 21.93
C ILE A 100 0.25 -7.12 22.02
N GLU A 101 0.41 -5.80 22.09
CA GLU A 101 -0.69 -4.84 22.17
C GLU A 101 -1.57 -4.88 20.91
N GLY A 102 -0.98 -4.71 19.72
CA GLY A 102 -1.72 -4.73 18.46
C GLY A 102 -2.43 -6.06 18.21
N ARG A 103 -1.81 -7.21 18.54
CA ARG A 103 -2.50 -8.51 18.48
C ARG A 103 -3.70 -8.59 19.41
N ARG A 104 -3.64 -7.99 20.61
CA ARG A 104 -4.78 -7.95 21.55
C ARG A 104 -5.87 -7.00 21.06
N ALA A 105 -5.50 -5.83 20.53
CA ALA A 105 -6.42 -4.88 19.93
C ALA A 105 -7.23 -5.54 18.81
N LEU A 106 -6.54 -6.14 17.84
CA LEU A 106 -7.14 -6.84 16.70
C LEU A 106 -7.97 -8.06 17.13
N ALA A 107 -7.46 -8.88 18.05
CA ALA A 107 -8.18 -10.05 18.56
C ALA A 107 -9.50 -9.69 19.27
N SER A 108 -9.60 -8.51 19.87
CA SER A 108 -10.85 -8.03 20.47
C SER A 108 -11.98 -7.83 19.45
N MET A 109 -11.62 -7.63 18.17
CA MET A 109 -12.54 -7.57 17.03
C MET A 109 -12.67 -8.90 16.28
N GLY A 110 -11.97 -9.96 16.71
CA GLY A 110 -11.95 -11.26 16.04
C GLY A 110 -10.92 -11.37 14.91
N ILE A 111 -10.00 -10.42 14.77
CA ILE A 111 -8.93 -10.44 13.78
C ILE A 111 -7.73 -11.19 14.38
N LEU A 112 -7.43 -12.38 13.85
CA LEU A 112 -6.38 -13.27 14.39
C LEU A 112 -5.17 -13.43 13.46
N ASP A 113 -5.40 -13.27 12.16
CA ASP A 113 -4.39 -13.38 11.12
C ASP A 113 -3.61 -12.06 10.98
N VAL A 114 -2.52 -11.96 11.74
CA VAL A 114 -1.71 -10.75 11.89
C VAL A 114 -0.24 -11.05 11.68
N TRP A 115 0.38 -10.38 10.71
CA TRP A 115 1.80 -10.48 10.39
C TRP A 115 2.51 -9.14 10.58
N TYR A 116 3.80 -9.23 10.89
CA TYR A 116 4.69 -8.09 11.05
C TYR A 116 5.87 -8.31 10.11
N LEU A 117 6.13 -7.36 9.22
CA LEU A 117 7.35 -7.35 8.41
C LEU A 117 8.53 -6.91 9.29
N ASN A 118 9.69 -6.74 8.66
CA ASN A 118 10.94 -6.43 9.36
C ASN A 118 11.46 -5.02 9.04
N GLY A 119 10.60 -4.12 8.56
CA GLY A 119 10.95 -2.72 8.39
C GLY A 119 11.27 -2.08 9.74
N PRO A 120 12.35 -1.27 9.84
CA PRO A 120 12.52 -0.39 10.99
C PRO A 120 11.44 0.70 10.98
N ASP A 121 10.97 1.07 12.16
CA ASP A 121 10.13 2.24 12.41
C ASP A 121 11.00 3.51 12.27
N THR A 122 10.69 4.36 11.29
CA THR A 122 11.39 5.63 11.00
C THR A 122 10.67 6.83 11.61
N PRO A 123 11.22 8.05 11.61
CA PRO A 123 10.47 9.23 12.11
C PRO A 123 10.35 10.34 11.05
N GLY A 124 10.21 10.01 9.77
CA GLY A 124 10.35 10.94 8.64
C GLY A 124 9.10 11.11 7.77
N GLN A 125 9.22 11.87 6.66
CA GLN A 125 8.16 12.02 5.65
C GLN A 125 8.59 11.64 4.22
N ASP A 126 9.84 11.25 4.01
CA ASP A 126 10.33 10.77 2.70
C ASP A 126 10.11 9.26 2.51
N VAL A 127 9.08 8.89 1.73
CA VAL A 127 8.79 7.49 1.37
C VAL A 127 10.00 6.69 0.87
N LEU A 128 10.96 7.33 0.20
CA LEU A 128 12.13 6.65 -0.34
C LEU A 128 13.06 6.14 0.76
N HIS A 129 13.09 6.82 1.92
CA HIS A 129 13.86 6.40 3.09
C HIS A 129 13.28 5.11 3.69
N SER A 130 11.97 5.03 3.91
CA SER A 130 11.32 3.81 4.40
C SER A 130 11.43 2.67 3.40
N LEU A 131 11.23 2.91 2.10
CA LEU A 131 11.42 1.86 1.08
C LEU A 131 12.86 1.32 1.07
N GLU A 132 13.87 2.18 1.21
CA GLU A 132 15.27 1.76 1.31
C GLU A 132 15.50 0.93 2.59
N THR A 133 15.12 1.47 3.75
CA THR A 133 15.44 0.88 5.06
C THR A 133 14.65 -0.39 5.35
N TRP A 134 13.44 -0.54 4.79
CA TRP A 134 12.65 -1.76 4.86
C TRP A 134 13.16 -2.86 3.92
N GLY A 135 14.10 -2.55 3.03
CA GLY A 135 14.51 -3.44 1.96
C GLY A 135 13.35 -3.72 1.01
N HIS A 136 12.93 -2.69 0.24
CA HIS A 136 11.76 -2.67 -0.65
C HIS A 136 11.43 -4.03 -1.28
N GLY A 137 12.38 -4.64 -2.01
CA GLY A 137 12.15 -5.92 -2.69
C GLY A 137 11.81 -7.08 -1.75
N ALA A 138 12.49 -7.20 -0.60
CA ALA A 138 12.25 -8.28 0.37
C ALA A 138 10.95 -8.09 1.15
N SER A 139 10.57 -6.83 1.41
CA SER A 139 9.28 -6.51 2.02
C SER A 139 8.14 -6.75 1.02
N LEU A 140 8.29 -6.34 -0.23
CA LEU A 140 7.32 -6.59 -1.30
C LEU A 140 7.10 -8.08 -1.54
N GLU A 141 8.18 -8.88 -1.57
CA GLU A 141 8.11 -10.34 -1.67
C GLU A 141 7.20 -10.93 -0.59
N GLN A 142 7.37 -10.51 0.67
CA GLN A 142 6.56 -10.98 1.80
C GLN A 142 5.10 -10.55 1.69
N VAL A 143 4.83 -9.31 1.28
CA VAL A 143 3.44 -8.84 1.09
C VAL A 143 2.78 -9.65 -0.03
N VAL A 144 3.44 -9.88 -1.16
CA VAL A 144 2.90 -10.70 -2.27
C VAL A 144 2.62 -12.13 -1.80
N ARG A 145 3.52 -12.73 -1.02
CA ARG A 145 3.33 -14.05 -0.41
C ARG A 145 2.05 -14.09 0.42
N LEU A 146 1.85 -13.08 1.28
CA LEU A 146 0.69 -13.00 2.16
C LEU A 146 -0.61 -12.70 1.41
N VAL A 147 -0.58 -11.91 0.33
CA VAL A 147 -1.74 -11.73 -0.56
C VAL A 147 -2.13 -13.05 -1.23
N ARG A 148 -1.15 -13.85 -1.70
CA ARG A 148 -1.42 -15.17 -2.31
C ARG A 148 -1.92 -16.20 -1.29
N LEU A 149 -1.41 -16.16 -0.07
CA LEU A 149 -1.84 -17.03 1.03
C LEU A 149 -3.28 -16.70 1.45
N THR A 150 -3.56 -15.42 1.69
CA THR A 150 -4.85 -14.96 2.25
C THR A 150 -5.92 -14.72 1.20
N ARG A 151 -5.56 -14.59 -0.08
CA ARG A 151 -6.48 -14.43 -1.21
C ARG A 151 -7.58 -13.36 -0.96
N PRO A 152 -7.21 -12.12 -0.60
CA PRO A 152 -8.16 -11.07 -0.22
C PRO A 152 -8.97 -10.59 -1.42
N GLU A 153 -10.24 -10.27 -1.21
CA GLU A 153 -11.07 -9.63 -2.23
C GLU A 153 -10.73 -8.14 -2.35
N VAL A 154 -10.45 -7.51 -1.21
CA VAL A 154 -10.14 -6.09 -1.08
C VAL A 154 -8.86 -5.89 -0.27
N ILE A 155 -8.00 -4.98 -0.72
CA ILE A 155 -6.89 -4.43 0.07
C ILE A 155 -7.27 -3.04 0.58
N LEU A 156 -7.03 -2.77 1.87
CA LEU A 156 -7.11 -1.44 2.47
C LEU A 156 -5.72 -1.03 2.94
N THR A 157 -5.31 0.22 2.69
CA THR A 157 -3.97 0.69 3.06
C THR A 157 -3.89 2.22 3.08
N TRP A 158 -2.72 2.76 3.38
CA TRP A 158 -2.42 4.19 3.35
C TRP A 158 -2.42 4.75 1.93
N LEU A 159 -2.83 6.01 1.77
CA LEU A 159 -2.81 6.72 0.49
C LEU A 159 -1.36 6.93 0.01
N PRO A 160 -0.97 6.40 -1.17
CA PRO A 160 0.39 6.56 -1.71
C PRO A 160 0.53 7.95 -2.34
N LEU A 161 0.56 8.98 -1.50
CA LEU A 161 0.65 10.38 -1.89
C LEU A 161 1.33 11.19 -0.77
N TYR A 162 2.14 12.18 -1.14
CA TYR A 162 2.73 13.12 -0.18
C TYR A 162 1.71 14.21 0.19
N VAL A 163 1.25 14.23 1.44
CA VAL A 163 0.22 15.15 1.96
C VAL A 163 0.67 15.82 3.27
N ALA A 164 0.19 17.04 3.54
CA ALA A 164 0.44 17.68 4.83
C ALA A 164 -0.34 16.97 5.94
N GLY A 165 0.36 16.45 6.94
CA GLY A 165 -0.23 15.70 8.03
C GLY A 165 0.83 15.03 8.89
N GLU A 166 0.44 13.94 9.54
CA GLU A 166 1.41 12.98 10.04
C GLU A 166 2.18 12.39 8.85
N ASN A 167 1.46 11.82 7.87
CA ASN A 167 1.94 11.37 6.55
C ASN A 167 3.35 10.77 6.60
N HIS A 168 3.52 9.88 7.57
CA HIS A 168 4.78 9.26 7.90
C HIS A 168 5.39 8.55 6.68
N ASP A 169 6.72 8.55 6.54
CA ASP A 169 7.41 7.84 5.46
C ASP A 169 7.05 6.34 5.43
N ASP A 170 6.91 5.73 6.60
CA ASP A 170 6.42 4.35 6.73
C ASP A 170 4.96 4.14 6.30
N HIS A 171 4.05 5.10 6.57
CA HIS A 171 2.65 5.03 6.08
C HIS A 171 2.64 5.02 4.56
N GLN A 172 3.40 5.93 3.97
CA GLN A 172 3.60 6.03 2.54
C GLN A 172 4.20 4.74 1.94
N ALA A 173 5.22 4.15 2.57
CA ALA A 173 5.84 2.91 2.12
C ALA A 173 4.87 1.72 2.18
N ALA A 174 4.05 1.60 3.22
CA ALA A 174 3.00 0.59 3.29
C ALA A 174 1.99 0.73 2.14
N GLY A 175 1.57 1.96 1.81
CA GLY A 175 0.69 2.24 0.67
C GLY A 175 1.32 1.87 -0.69
N VAL A 176 2.63 2.11 -0.85
CA VAL A 176 3.41 1.68 -2.02
C VAL A 176 3.43 0.16 -2.12
N LEU A 177 3.86 -0.54 -1.07
CA LEU A 177 3.98 -2.00 -1.06
C LEU A 177 2.64 -2.69 -1.34
N ALA A 178 1.55 -2.20 -0.74
CA ALA A 178 0.22 -2.73 -0.95
C ALA A 178 -0.26 -2.56 -2.40
N THR A 179 0.06 -1.43 -3.03
CA THR A 179 -0.28 -1.14 -4.43
C THR A 179 0.51 -2.04 -5.38
N GLU A 180 1.81 -2.20 -5.16
CA GLU A 180 2.63 -3.11 -5.97
C GLU A 180 2.20 -4.58 -5.76
N ALA A 181 1.90 -4.98 -4.52
CA ALA A 181 1.44 -6.34 -4.24
C ALA A 181 0.08 -6.63 -4.89
N PHE A 182 -0.82 -5.65 -4.96
CA PHE A 182 -2.07 -5.75 -5.73
C PHE A 182 -1.82 -6.09 -7.20
N ASP A 183 -0.77 -5.52 -7.79
CA ASP A 183 -0.41 -5.69 -9.20
C ASP A 183 0.38 -6.97 -9.49
N LEU A 184 1.09 -7.50 -8.50
CA LEU A 184 2.02 -8.62 -8.65
C LEU A 184 1.46 -9.96 -8.15
N ALA A 185 0.51 -9.97 -7.20
CA ALA A 185 0.05 -11.22 -6.59
C ALA A 185 -0.60 -12.21 -7.58
N GLY A 186 -1.21 -11.69 -8.64
CA GLY A 186 -1.77 -12.49 -9.73
C GLY A 186 -0.78 -12.88 -10.83
N ASP A 187 0.44 -12.34 -10.83
CA ASP A 187 1.47 -12.63 -11.81
C ASP A 187 2.34 -13.82 -11.37
N PRO A 188 2.31 -14.99 -12.04
CA PRO A 188 3.10 -16.15 -11.63
C PRO A 188 4.62 -15.99 -11.83
N VAL A 189 5.11 -14.98 -12.56
CA VAL A 189 6.56 -14.76 -12.73
C VAL A 189 7.15 -13.78 -11.71
N ALA A 190 6.30 -13.07 -10.95
CA ALA A 190 6.72 -12.32 -9.78
C ALA A 190 6.92 -13.28 -8.60
N PHE A 191 8.14 -13.38 -8.06
CA PHE A 191 8.48 -14.30 -6.96
C PHE A 191 8.06 -15.75 -7.28
N PRO A 192 8.58 -16.36 -8.37
CA PRO A 192 8.10 -17.65 -8.88
C PRO A 192 8.33 -18.81 -7.91
N GLU A 193 9.29 -18.70 -6.99
CA GLU A 193 9.52 -19.64 -5.90
C GLU A 193 8.33 -19.76 -4.94
N GLN A 194 7.49 -18.72 -4.82
CA GLN A 194 6.26 -18.80 -4.04
C GLN A 194 5.18 -19.65 -4.74
N VAL A 195 5.18 -19.66 -6.08
CA VAL A 195 4.17 -20.36 -6.88
C VAL A 195 4.60 -21.79 -7.23
N ALA A 196 5.91 -22.00 -7.37
CA ALA A 196 6.48 -23.31 -7.64
C ALA A 196 6.03 -24.32 -6.57
N ALA A 197 5.44 -25.44 -7.02
CA ALA A 197 4.97 -26.47 -6.11
C ALA A 197 6.16 -27.08 -5.32
N PRO A 198 5.95 -27.44 -4.05
CA PRO A 198 6.96 -28.16 -3.29
C PRO A 198 7.28 -29.49 -3.96
N ARG A 199 8.56 -29.91 -3.87
CA ARG A 199 9.03 -31.19 -4.43
C ARG A 199 8.22 -32.39 -3.91
N ASP A 200 7.95 -32.44 -2.60
CA ASP A 200 7.07 -33.40 -1.95
C ASP A 200 6.43 -32.75 -0.73
N ARG A 201 5.20 -32.24 -0.89
CA ARG A 201 4.45 -31.54 0.18
C ARG A 201 4.25 -32.35 1.48
N THR A 202 4.52 -33.65 1.47
CA THR A 202 4.38 -34.53 2.64
C THR A 202 5.71 -34.90 3.31
N ALA A 203 6.84 -34.48 2.73
CA ALA A 203 8.19 -34.75 3.24
C ALA A 203 8.86 -33.50 3.84
N ILE A 204 10.06 -33.70 4.39
CA ILE A 204 10.96 -32.64 4.87
C ILE A 204 11.88 -32.12 3.75
N SER A 205 12.50 -30.95 3.94
CA SER A 205 13.43 -30.33 2.98
C SER A 205 12.83 -29.94 1.62
N ASN A 206 11.58 -29.44 1.64
CA ASN A 206 10.96 -28.85 0.46
C ASN A 206 11.54 -27.47 0.12
N TYR A 207 11.47 -27.13 -1.17
CA TYR A 207 11.65 -25.80 -1.73
C TYR A 207 10.47 -25.54 -2.67
N GLY A 208 10.07 -24.29 -2.86
CA GLY A 208 8.81 -23.95 -3.52
C GLY A 208 7.64 -23.97 -2.54
N GLU A 209 6.84 -22.91 -2.52
CA GLU A 209 5.77 -22.73 -1.52
C GLU A 209 4.40 -23.23 -2.00
N GLY A 210 4.23 -23.46 -3.31
CA GLY A 210 2.99 -23.97 -3.90
C GLY A 210 1.77 -23.05 -3.71
N LEU A 211 1.99 -21.75 -3.49
CA LEU A 211 0.92 -20.77 -3.44
C LEU A 211 0.32 -20.55 -4.83
N HIS A 212 -0.97 -20.22 -4.88
CA HIS A 212 -1.62 -19.91 -6.14
C HIS A 212 -1.59 -18.40 -6.40
N PRO A 213 -1.36 -17.96 -7.66
CA PRO A 213 -1.55 -16.56 -8.01
C PRO A 213 -2.97 -16.11 -7.66
N TRP A 214 -3.09 -14.91 -7.12
CA TRP A 214 -4.36 -14.34 -6.72
C TRP A 214 -4.43 -12.87 -7.10
N GLN A 215 -5.51 -12.48 -7.78
CA GLN A 215 -5.78 -11.09 -8.14
C GLN A 215 -6.81 -10.52 -7.16
N PRO A 216 -6.42 -9.64 -6.22
CA PRO A 216 -7.39 -8.87 -5.46
C PRO A 216 -8.24 -8.03 -6.42
N LYS A 217 -9.51 -7.81 -6.08
CA LYS A 217 -10.48 -7.16 -6.97
C LYS A 217 -10.45 -5.65 -6.84
N LYS A 218 -10.20 -5.15 -5.62
CA LYS A 218 -10.12 -3.72 -5.34
C LYS A 218 -9.04 -3.36 -4.33
N ILE A 219 -8.52 -2.15 -4.45
CA ILE A 219 -7.67 -1.52 -3.42
C ILE A 219 -8.23 -0.14 -3.09
N TYR A 220 -8.36 0.14 -1.80
CA TYR A 220 -8.80 1.42 -1.27
C TYR A 220 -7.75 2.00 -0.33
N TYR A 221 -7.67 3.32 -0.31
CA TYR A 221 -6.73 4.06 0.50
C TYR A 221 -7.43 4.88 1.58
N PHE A 222 -6.80 5.09 2.72
CA PHE A 222 -7.17 6.09 3.73
C PHE A 222 -5.97 6.97 4.07
N SER A 223 -6.18 8.05 4.83
CA SER A 223 -5.15 9.05 5.11
C SER A 223 -5.30 9.64 6.51
N ASP A 224 -4.18 10.06 7.07
CA ASP A 224 -3.93 10.79 8.31
C ASP A 224 -3.62 12.28 8.05
N ALA A 225 -4.04 12.79 6.89
CA ALA A 225 -3.87 14.17 6.50
C ALA A 225 -4.47 15.14 7.53
N THR A 226 -3.89 16.35 7.63
CA THR A 226 -4.44 17.40 8.50
C THR A 226 -5.75 18.01 8.01
N HIS A 227 -6.14 17.72 6.77
CA HIS A 227 -7.38 18.17 6.15
C HIS A 227 -7.86 17.12 5.13
N PHE A 228 -9.17 17.01 4.93
CA PHE A 228 -9.76 15.87 4.22
C PHE A 228 -10.69 16.24 3.06
N GLU A 229 -10.82 17.52 2.71
CA GLU A 229 -11.71 18.00 1.66
C GLU A 229 -11.36 17.37 0.30
N PHE A 230 -10.08 17.06 0.07
CA PHE A 230 -9.62 16.42 -1.16
C PHE A 230 -10.07 14.96 -1.32
N LEU A 231 -10.52 14.32 -0.23
CA LEU A 231 -11.05 12.95 -0.24
C LEU A 231 -12.55 12.90 -0.59
N GLU A 232 -13.25 14.04 -0.62
CA GLU A 232 -14.69 14.07 -0.86
C GLU A 232 -15.06 13.50 -2.24
N GLY A 233 -16.01 12.56 -2.25
CA GLY A 233 -16.46 11.89 -3.47
C GLY A 233 -15.43 10.97 -4.13
N ARG A 234 -14.28 10.73 -3.50
CA ARG A 234 -13.19 9.88 -4.05
C ARG A 234 -13.29 8.42 -3.65
N GLY A 235 -14.19 8.09 -2.73
CA GLY A 235 -14.49 6.73 -2.30
C GLY A 235 -15.66 6.71 -1.32
N PRO A 236 -16.00 5.52 -0.79
CA PRO A 236 -17.04 5.40 0.22
C PRO A 236 -16.64 6.07 1.53
N GLN A 237 -17.64 6.53 2.26
CA GLN A 237 -17.50 7.08 3.60
C GLN A 237 -18.45 6.35 4.55
N TYR A 238 -17.95 6.01 5.74
CA TYR A 238 -18.71 5.30 6.75
C TYR A 238 -18.74 6.11 8.04
N LYS A 239 -19.95 6.42 8.52
CA LYS A 239 -20.11 7.12 9.79
C LYS A 239 -19.72 6.21 10.94
N THR A 240 -18.76 6.65 11.73
CA THR A 240 -18.33 5.96 12.94
C THR A 240 -19.39 6.00 14.04
N SER A 241 -20.27 7.01 14.00
CA SER A 241 -21.42 7.15 14.90
C SER A 241 -22.56 6.17 14.65
N ASP A 242 -22.57 5.47 13.51
CA ASP A 242 -23.59 4.46 13.23
C ASP A 242 -23.48 3.32 14.25
N VAL A 243 -24.63 2.88 14.76
CA VAL A 243 -24.73 1.85 15.79
C VAL A 243 -24.66 0.47 15.14
N SER A 244 -23.73 -0.37 15.58
CA SER A 244 -23.69 -1.80 15.22
C SER A 244 -24.97 -2.49 15.72
N PRO A 245 -25.80 -3.06 14.82
CA PRO A 245 -26.97 -3.82 15.22
C PRO A 245 -26.65 -5.00 16.13
N SER A 246 -25.53 -5.69 15.89
CA SER A 246 -25.14 -6.87 16.66
C SER A 246 -24.53 -6.55 18.03
N LYS A 247 -23.88 -5.39 18.19
CA LYS A 247 -23.22 -4.97 19.45
C LYS A 247 -24.03 -3.95 20.27
N GLY A 248 -24.97 -3.24 19.65
CA GLY A 248 -25.79 -2.22 20.31
C GLY A 248 -25.05 -0.94 20.69
N VAL A 249 -23.85 -0.71 20.14
CA VAL A 249 -23.02 0.48 20.38
C VAL A 249 -22.50 1.06 19.05
N PRO A 250 -22.13 2.35 19.00
CA PRO A 250 -21.48 2.94 17.81
C PRO A 250 -20.21 2.19 17.40
N TYR A 251 -19.91 2.10 16.11
CA TYR A 251 -18.64 1.53 15.62
C TYR A 251 -17.41 2.26 16.19
N ALA A 252 -17.52 3.56 16.39
CA ALA A 252 -16.57 4.39 17.13
C ALA A 252 -16.20 3.78 18.50
N LYS A 253 -17.20 3.26 19.23
CA LYS A 253 -16.99 2.67 20.56
C LYS A 253 -16.26 1.34 20.48
N ILE A 254 -16.61 0.51 19.49
CA ILE A 254 -15.93 -0.78 19.25
C ILE A 254 -14.45 -0.53 18.93
N ALA A 255 -14.17 0.40 18.02
CA ALA A 255 -12.81 0.79 17.65
C ALA A 255 -12.03 1.36 18.86
N SER A 256 -12.67 2.23 19.65
CA SER A 256 -12.10 2.75 20.90
C SER A 256 -11.69 1.64 21.85
N ASP A 257 -12.57 0.64 22.05
CA ASP A 257 -12.32 -0.47 22.98
C ASP A 257 -11.17 -1.37 22.51
N ALA A 258 -11.04 -1.58 21.20
CA ALA A 258 -9.89 -2.27 20.62
C ALA A 258 -8.60 -1.48 20.88
N TRP A 259 -8.59 -0.20 20.55
CA TRP A 259 -7.44 0.68 20.68
C TRP A 259 -6.98 0.88 22.14
N MET A 260 -7.85 0.68 23.13
CA MET A 260 -7.45 0.69 24.55
C MET A 260 -6.44 -0.41 24.92
N ASN A 261 -6.16 -1.36 24.02
CA ASN A 261 -5.09 -2.34 24.18
C ASN A 261 -3.70 -1.78 23.84
N ASP A 262 -3.61 -0.73 23.03
CA ASP A 262 -2.36 -0.08 22.58
C ASP A 262 -1.82 0.91 23.62
N LYS A 263 -1.69 0.43 24.86
CA LYS A 263 -1.42 1.28 26.04
C LYS A 263 -0.14 2.09 25.90
N SER A 264 0.89 1.55 25.24
CA SER A 264 2.13 2.28 24.99
C SER A 264 1.95 3.53 24.12
N GLN A 265 0.88 3.59 23.32
CA GLN A 265 0.58 4.68 22.37
C GLN A 265 -0.53 5.62 22.87
N LEU A 266 -1.26 5.24 23.91
CA LEU A 266 -2.34 6.09 24.44
C LEU A 266 -1.78 7.36 25.10
N PRO A 267 -2.46 8.52 24.91
CA PRO A 267 -2.13 9.72 25.66
C PRO A 267 -2.15 9.47 27.17
N SER A 268 -1.09 9.93 27.86
CA SER A 268 -0.88 9.65 29.29
C SER A 268 -1.87 10.37 30.22
N ASN A 269 -2.56 11.41 29.75
CA ASN A 269 -3.59 12.11 30.51
C ASN A 269 -4.99 11.95 29.89
N GLN A 270 -6.01 11.97 30.74
CA GLN A 270 -7.40 11.70 30.33
C GLN A 270 -7.99 12.78 29.42
N ALA A 271 -7.51 14.03 29.50
CA ALA A 271 -8.02 15.12 28.67
C ALA A 271 -7.57 14.95 27.21
N ASP A 272 -6.29 14.61 27.00
CA ASP A 272 -5.73 14.34 25.68
C ASP A 272 -6.28 13.04 25.09
N LEU A 273 -6.46 12.00 25.92
CA LEU A 273 -7.12 10.78 25.49
C LEU A 273 -8.54 11.07 25.02
N LYS A 274 -9.33 11.81 25.82
CA LYS A 274 -10.70 12.20 25.43
C LYS A 274 -10.70 13.01 24.14
N LYS A 275 -9.79 13.99 24.01
CA LYS A 275 -9.65 14.81 22.81
C LYS A 275 -9.33 13.96 21.58
N TYR A 276 -8.40 13.02 21.70
CA TYR A 276 -8.04 12.11 20.62
C TYR A 276 -9.24 11.24 20.22
N LEU A 277 -9.89 10.60 21.18
CA LEU A 277 -11.10 9.79 20.94
C LEU A 277 -12.19 10.63 20.27
N ASP A 278 -12.42 11.85 20.73
CA ASP A 278 -13.42 12.74 20.14
C ASP A 278 -13.05 13.21 18.72
N GLN A 279 -11.76 13.39 18.43
CA GLN A 279 -11.25 13.86 17.14
C GLN A 279 -11.27 12.76 16.07
N TYR A 280 -10.81 11.55 16.40
CA TYR A 280 -10.65 10.49 15.41
C TYR A 280 -11.87 9.58 15.30
N LEU A 281 -12.65 9.41 16.38
CA LEU A 281 -13.76 8.46 16.38
C LEU A 281 -15.11 9.10 16.02
N ASN A 282 -15.21 10.42 15.92
CA ASN A 282 -16.43 11.08 15.45
C ASN A 282 -16.36 11.49 13.97
N GLU A 283 -15.17 11.46 13.38
CA GLU A 283 -14.99 11.66 11.95
C GLU A 283 -15.32 10.38 11.18
N PRO A 284 -16.00 10.45 10.02
CA PRO A 284 -16.26 9.26 9.23
C PRO A 284 -14.95 8.65 8.70
N VAL A 285 -14.92 7.32 8.62
CA VAL A 285 -13.87 6.60 7.89
C VAL A 285 -14.04 6.93 6.41
N ARG A 286 -13.03 7.56 5.82
CA ARG A 286 -13.02 8.00 4.42
C ARG A 286 -12.04 7.15 3.64
N PHE A 287 -12.54 6.46 2.62
CA PHE A 287 -11.69 5.77 1.67
C PHE A 287 -11.58 6.54 0.35
N VAL A 288 -10.48 6.32 -0.36
CA VAL A 288 -10.25 6.69 -1.76
C VAL A 288 -10.18 5.41 -2.56
N LEU A 289 -10.97 5.30 -3.63
CA LEU A 289 -10.84 4.18 -4.54
C LEU A 289 -9.51 4.28 -5.29
N GLY A 290 -8.62 3.33 -5.04
CA GLY A 290 -7.38 3.17 -5.80
C GLY A 290 -7.66 2.51 -7.14
N LYS A 291 -7.98 1.21 -7.11
CA LYS A 291 -8.26 0.43 -8.32
C LYS A 291 -9.49 -0.46 -8.10
N SER A 292 -10.27 -0.66 -9.15
CA SER A 292 -11.33 -1.67 -9.20
C SER A 292 -11.23 -2.46 -10.50
N LEU A 293 -11.07 -3.78 -10.38
CA LEU A 293 -11.06 -4.73 -11.49
C LEU A 293 -12.44 -5.38 -11.72
N VAL A 294 -13.44 -4.94 -10.95
CA VAL A 294 -14.84 -5.31 -11.09
C VAL A 294 -15.69 -4.06 -11.28
N LYS A 295 -16.94 -4.23 -11.75
CA LYS A 295 -17.88 -3.12 -11.89
C LYS A 295 -18.23 -2.56 -10.51
N GLY A 296 -18.43 -1.25 -10.43
CA GLY A 296 -18.84 -0.55 -9.22
C GLY A 296 -18.82 0.95 -9.44
N SER A 297 -19.35 1.69 -8.49
CA SER A 297 -19.29 3.15 -8.42
C SER A 297 -18.12 3.59 -7.53
N THR A 298 -17.60 4.80 -7.76
CA THR A 298 -16.47 5.33 -6.97
C THR A 298 -16.82 5.39 -5.48
N THR A 299 -18.01 5.86 -5.14
CA THR A 299 -18.47 6.07 -3.75
C THR A 299 -19.32 4.93 -3.21
N GLY A 300 -19.50 3.85 -3.97
CA GLY A 300 -20.27 2.69 -3.53
C GLY A 300 -19.55 1.92 -2.45
N ASP A 301 -20.29 1.02 -1.80
CA ASP A 301 -19.73 0.15 -0.76
C ASP A 301 -18.46 -0.56 -1.25
N VAL A 302 -17.52 -0.78 -0.34
CA VAL A 302 -16.22 -1.39 -0.65
C VAL A 302 -16.39 -2.73 -1.38
N PHE A 303 -17.42 -3.52 -1.06
CA PHE A 303 -17.71 -4.79 -1.73
C PHE A 303 -18.64 -4.69 -2.95
N GLU A 304 -19.04 -3.50 -3.37
CA GLU A 304 -19.95 -3.31 -4.52
C GLU A 304 -19.41 -4.01 -5.78
N GLY A 305 -20.21 -4.89 -6.37
CA GLY A 305 -19.87 -5.63 -7.60
C GLY A 305 -18.82 -6.73 -7.45
N ILE A 306 -18.33 -7.00 -6.23
CA ILE A 306 -17.52 -8.19 -5.96
C ILE A 306 -18.42 -9.43 -5.97
N THR A 307 -18.12 -10.39 -6.84
CA THR A 307 -18.73 -11.73 -6.84
C THR A 307 -17.79 -12.73 -6.19
N SER A 308 -18.32 -13.87 -5.73
CA SER A 308 -17.47 -14.98 -5.27
C SER A 308 -16.61 -15.54 -6.41
N GLY A 309 -15.40 -16.00 -6.08
CA GLY A 309 -14.47 -16.65 -7.01
C GLY A 309 -13.39 -15.74 -7.60
N PRO A 310 -12.36 -16.32 -8.24
CA PRO A 310 -11.24 -15.58 -8.80
C PRO A 310 -11.63 -14.78 -10.06
N ILE A 311 -10.85 -13.73 -10.35
CA ILE A 311 -10.88 -13.02 -11.64
C ILE A 311 -9.58 -13.27 -12.42
N PRO A 312 -9.57 -13.09 -13.75
CA PRO A 312 -8.33 -13.12 -14.52
C PRO A 312 -7.33 -12.08 -14.04
N TYR A 313 -6.04 -12.38 -14.16
CA TYR A 313 -4.97 -11.42 -13.89
C TYR A 313 -5.11 -10.18 -14.79
N VAL A 314 -4.92 -9.00 -14.20
CA VAL A 314 -4.91 -7.73 -14.93
C VAL A 314 -3.56 -7.07 -14.72
N ARG A 315 -2.76 -7.02 -15.78
CA ARG A 315 -1.43 -6.41 -15.76
C ARG A 315 -1.55 -4.89 -15.55
N ALA A 316 -0.75 -4.34 -14.63
CA ALA A 316 -0.55 -2.90 -14.52
C ALA A 316 0.16 -2.31 -15.74
N ARG A 317 0.06 -1.00 -15.95
CA ARG A 317 0.72 -0.30 -17.07
C ARG A 317 2.23 -0.56 -17.08
N GLY A 318 2.85 -0.57 -15.91
CA GLY A 318 4.30 -0.59 -15.77
C GLY A 318 4.92 0.75 -16.12
N TYR A 319 6.24 0.87 -15.90
CA TYR A 319 6.96 2.11 -16.20
C TYR A 319 7.03 2.37 -17.71
N GLU A 320 6.60 3.56 -18.10
CA GLU A 320 6.78 4.09 -19.44
C GLU A 320 7.62 5.38 -19.35
N PRO A 321 8.75 5.47 -20.07
CA PRO A 321 9.59 6.66 -20.02
C PRO A 321 8.84 7.88 -20.54
N ILE A 322 8.95 9.00 -19.82
CA ILE A 322 8.33 10.26 -20.20
C ILE A 322 9.18 10.91 -21.29
N ALA A 323 8.62 11.04 -22.50
CA ALA A 323 9.25 11.82 -23.56
C ALA A 323 9.17 13.31 -23.21
N ARG A 324 10.30 13.88 -22.74
CA ARG A 324 10.47 15.31 -22.51
C ARG A 324 11.21 15.94 -23.70
N GLN A 325 11.05 17.25 -23.88
CA GLN A 325 11.76 18.02 -24.90
C GLN A 325 12.30 19.30 -24.29
N GLY A 326 13.52 19.68 -24.68
CA GLY A 326 14.12 20.92 -24.22
C GLY A 326 14.50 20.85 -22.75
N VAL A 327 14.30 21.96 -22.03
CA VAL A 327 14.62 22.06 -20.60
C VAL A 327 13.33 22.17 -19.81
N SER A 328 13.23 21.44 -18.69
CA SER A 328 12.06 21.48 -17.83
C SER A 328 12.42 21.52 -16.33
N LEU A 329 11.49 22.00 -15.51
CA LEU A 329 11.59 22.06 -14.05
C LEU A 329 10.44 21.27 -13.44
N GLU A 330 10.75 20.37 -12.50
CA GLU A 330 9.75 19.69 -11.68
C GLU A 330 10.20 19.52 -10.22
N PHE A 331 9.29 19.12 -9.34
CA PHE A 331 9.66 18.62 -8.01
C PHE A 331 10.34 17.26 -8.13
N GLY A 332 11.43 17.07 -7.38
CA GLY A 332 12.17 15.83 -7.23
C GLY A 332 11.65 14.97 -6.07
N GLY A 333 12.51 14.08 -5.57
CA GLY A 333 12.25 13.26 -4.38
C GLY A 333 10.91 12.50 -4.44
N PRO A 334 10.16 12.44 -3.32
CA PRO A 334 8.84 11.81 -3.27
C PRO A 334 7.86 12.27 -4.35
N TRP A 335 7.85 13.57 -4.70
CA TRP A 335 6.92 14.09 -5.71
C TRP A 335 7.23 13.57 -7.12
N ALA A 336 8.51 13.52 -7.51
CA ALA A 336 8.92 12.91 -8.79
C ALA A 336 8.60 11.41 -8.80
N TYR A 337 8.92 10.73 -7.69
CA TYR A 337 8.63 9.31 -7.51
C TYR A 337 7.14 9.02 -7.70
N TYR A 338 6.25 9.70 -6.97
CA TYR A 338 4.82 9.47 -7.06
C TYR A 338 4.23 9.79 -8.43
N ARG A 339 4.73 10.82 -9.12
CA ARG A 339 4.32 11.13 -10.50
C ARG A 339 4.55 9.94 -11.45
N ALA A 340 5.67 9.22 -11.29
CA ALA A 340 5.97 8.02 -12.06
C ALA A 340 5.22 6.79 -11.53
N PHE A 341 5.15 6.64 -10.21
CA PHE A 341 4.46 5.54 -9.52
C PHE A 341 2.99 5.47 -9.93
N TRP A 342 2.24 6.57 -9.81
CA TRP A 342 0.82 6.60 -10.14
C TRP A 342 0.57 6.17 -11.58
N ARG A 343 1.37 6.66 -12.53
CA ARG A 343 1.25 6.29 -13.94
C ARG A 343 1.55 4.81 -14.16
N SER A 344 2.55 4.27 -13.49
CA SER A 344 2.99 2.88 -13.62
C SER A 344 1.96 1.88 -13.07
N HIS A 345 1.18 2.32 -12.06
CA HIS A 345 0.22 1.48 -11.35
C HIS A 345 -1.25 1.76 -11.72
N ASN A 346 -1.52 2.50 -12.81
CA ASN A 346 -2.88 2.89 -13.25
C ASN A 346 -3.67 3.71 -12.21
N LEU A 347 -2.97 4.62 -11.54
CA LEU A 347 -3.48 5.50 -10.49
C LEU A 347 -3.41 6.99 -10.90
N ASP A 348 -3.46 7.30 -12.20
CA ASP A 348 -3.33 8.67 -12.71
C ASP A 348 -4.31 9.66 -12.07
N HIS A 349 -5.48 9.20 -11.62
CA HIS A 349 -6.47 10.05 -10.93
C HIS A 349 -5.98 10.56 -9.56
N LEU A 350 -5.03 9.88 -8.91
CA LEU A 350 -4.45 10.34 -7.64
C LEU A 350 -3.67 11.64 -7.82
N SER A 351 -3.10 11.88 -9.01
CA SER A 351 -2.37 13.13 -9.30
C SER A 351 -3.26 14.37 -9.32
N GLN A 352 -4.59 14.18 -9.30
CA GLN A 352 -5.58 15.26 -9.31
C GLN A 352 -6.19 15.49 -7.93
N LEU A 353 -5.86 14.66 -6.94
CA LEU A 353 -6.40 14.78 -5.59
C LEU A 353 -5.83 16.01 -4.90
N LEU A 354 -4.52 16.20 -4.98
CA LEU A 354 -3.84 17.20 -4.19
C LEU A 354 -2.69 17.83 -4.97
N ALA A 355 -2.65 19.16 -4.98
CA ALA A 355 -1.49 19.90 -5.47
C ALA A 355 -0.31 19.67 -4.50
N PRO A 356 0.95 19.72 -4.96
CA PRO A 356 2.11 19.52 -4.09
C PRO A 356 2.02 20.38 -2.82
N GLU A 357 2.09 19.72 -1.69
CA GLU A 357 2.07 20.36 -0.39
C GLU A 357 2.91 19.60 0.64
N THR A 358 3.24 20.29 1.74
CA THR A 358 3.90 19.71 2.91
C THR A 358 3.56 20.51 4.16
N ALA A 359 3.90 19.97 5.33
CA ALA A 359 4.01 20.75 6.55
C ALA A 359 5.49 21.09 6.83
N LEU A 360 5.75 22.13 7.61
CA LEU A 360 7.04 22.26 8.29
C LEU A 360 7.15 21.16 9.37
N GLY A 361 8.38 20.73 9.66
CA GLY A 361 8.67 19.78 10.74
C GLY A 361 10.10 19.99 11.23
N GLY A 362 10.34 19.69 12.51
CA GLY A 362 11.68 19.74 13.11
C GLY A 362 12.12 21.08 13.74
N PRO A 363 13.26 21.08 14.43
CA PRO A 363 13.69 22.15 15.37
C PRO A 363 14.07 23.48 14.71
N ASP A 364 14.33 23.50 13.41
CA ASP A 364 14.87 24.66 12.68
C ASP A 364 13.86 25.33 11.73
N ASN A 365 12.57 24.97 11.82
CA ASN A 365 11.49 25.56 11.00
C ASN A 365 11.79 25.51 9.49
N THR A 366 12.51 24.46 9.08
CA THR A 366 13.06 24.31 7.74
C THR A 366 12.26 23.29 6.96
N VAL A 367 12.02 23.56 5.69
CA VAL A 367 11.53 22.56 4.72
C VAL A 367 12.58 22.38 3.64
N TRP A 368 12.84 21.13 3.32
CA TRP A 368 13.66 20.73 2.19
C TRP A 368 12.79 20.60 0.95
N VAL A 369 13.20 21.27 -0.12
CA VAL A 369 12.48 21.28 -1.40
C VAL A 369 13.37 20.65 -2.47
N PRO A 370 13.17 19.36 -2.80
CA PRO A 370 13.84 18.72 -3.90
C PRO A 370 13.27 19.22 -5.22
N LEU A 371 14.12 19.77 -6.07
CA LEU A 371 13.78 20.17 -7.44
C LEU A 371 14.66 19.39 -8.43
N LEU A 372 14.13 19.14 -9.62
CA LEU A 372 14.85 18.54 -10.74
C LEU A 372 14.75 19.44 -11.96
N ILE A 373 15.90 19.81 -12.50
CA ILE A 373 16.00 20.48 -13.80
C ILE A 373 16.45 19.45 -14.83
N HIS A 374 15.62 19.13 -15.81
CA HIS A 374 15.98 18.22 -16.90
C HIS A 374 16.42 19.01 -18.11
N ASN A 375 17.43 18.52 -18.82
CA ASN A 375 17.82 18.99 -20.14
C ASN A 375 17.81 17.83 -21.13
N ASP A 376 16.68 17.64 -21.80
CA ASP A 376 16.47 16.62 -22.83
C ASP A 376 16.85 17.14 -24.23
N SER A 377 17.65 18.21 -24.32
CA SER A 377 18.17 18.76 -25.58
C SER A 377 19.58 18.28 -25.88
N ASP A 378 20.00 18.41 -27.14
CA ASP A 378 21.33 17.97 -27.61
C ASP A 378 22.49 18.91 -27.25
N ALA A 379 22.25 19.95 -26.44
CA ALA A 379 23.27 20.90 -26.03
C ALA A 379 23.17 21.21 -24.54
N SER A 380 24.30 21.52 -23.91
CA SER A 380 24.31 22.01 -22.53
C SER A 380 23.53 23.32 -22.42
N ARG A 381 22.75 23.47 -21.35
CA ARG A 381 21.91 24.64 -21.10
C ARG A 381 22.24 25.28 -19.76
N GLN A 382 22.21 26.62 -19.74
CA GLN A 382 22.23 27.36 -18.49
C GLN A 382 20.80 27.70 -18.07
N VAL A 383 20.46 27.38 -16.83
CA VAL A 383 19.14 27.60 -16.25
C VAL A 383 19.28 28.46 -15.02
N THR A 384 18.65 29.63 -15.05
CA THR A 384 18.53 30.50 -13.88
C THR A 384 17.30 30.07 -13.10
N LEU A 385 17.48 29.67 -11.84
CA LEU A 385 16.39 29.34 -10.93
C LEU A 385 16.21 30.49 -9.93
N ARG A 386 14.98 30.99 -9.82
CA ARG A 386 14.60 32.07 -8.88
C ARG A 386 13.40 31.63 -8.06
N SER A 387 13.43 31.91 -6.76
CA SER A 387 12.28 31.72 -5.90
C SER A 387 11.40 32.98 -5.86
N VAL A 388 10.13 32.77 -5.55
CA VAL A 388 9.16 33.79 -5.16
C VAL A 388 8.57 33.31 -3.85
N LEU A 389 9.09 33.87 -2.75
CA LEU A 389 8.76 33.49 -1.39
C LEU A 389 7.93 34.60 -0.70
N PRO A 390 7.03 34.25 0.23
CA PRO A 390 6.33 35.23 1.05
C PRO A 390 7.31 36.05 1.91
N SER A 391 6.88 37.24 2.34
CA SER A 391 7.71 38.12 3.17
C SER A 391 8.19 37.42 4.44
N GLY A 392 9.48 37.57 4.76
CA GLY A 392 10.12 37.00 5.94
C GLY A 392 10.66 35.58 5.79
N TRP A 393 10.36 34.88 4.69
CA TRP A 393 11.00 33.60 4.38
C TRP A 393 12.44 33.81 3.94
N THR A 394 13.29 32.83 4.25
CA THR A 394 14.66 32.76 3.77
C THR A 394 14.89 31.44 3.06
N GLU A 395 15.83 31.42 2.10
CA GLU A 395 16.21 30.20 1.39
C GLU A 395 17.73 30.03 1.32
N LYS A 396 18.16 28.77 1.21
CA LYS A 396 19.56 28.40 0.99
C LYS A 396 19.63 27.15 0.09
N PRO A 397 20.35 27.21 -1.05
CA PRO A 397 20.93 28.41 -1.65
C PRO A 397 19.85 29.39 -2.13
N GLY A 398 20.22 30.65 -2.32
CA GLY A 398 19.37 31.63 -3.01
C GLY A 398 19.32 31.43 -4.53
N PRO A 399 18.82 32.41 -5.29
CA PRO A 399 18.75 32.33 -6.75
C PRO A 399 20.11 32.02 -7.36
N MET A 400 20.15 31.07 -8.29
CA MET A 400 21.40 30.49 -8.82
C MET A 400 21.25 30.10 -10.29
N ILE A 401 22.37 30.08 -11.01
CA ILE A 401 22.45 29.59 -12.38
C ILE A 401 23.07 28.19 -12.34
N TYR A 402 22.38 27.23 -12.94
CA TYR A 402 22.81 25.84 -13.08
C TYR A 402 23.22 25.57 -14.52
N SER A 403 24.30 24.82 -14.73
CA SER A 403 24.73 24.36 -16.04
C SER A 403 24.41 22.87 -16.16
N ILE A 404 23.43 22.52 -17.00
CA ILE A 404 22.96 21.16 -17.16
C ILE A 404 23.47 20.63 -18.51
N PRO A 405 24.28 19.55 -18.54
CA PRO A 405 24.70 18.90 -19.77
C PRO A 405 23.52 18.45 -20.64
N ALA A 406 23.78 18.18 -21.92
CA ALA A 406 22.81 17.57 -22.81
C ALA A 406 22.39 16.19 -22.30
N HIS A 407 21.10 15.87 -22.37
CA HIS A 407 20.51 14.59 -21.92
C HIS A 407 20.80 14.24 -20.46
N ASP A 408 20.79 15.26 -19.59
CA ASP A 408 21.11 15.13 -18.17
C ASP A 408 20.06 15.81 -17.27
N ALA A 409 20.06 15.45 -15.99
CA ALA A 409 19.19 16.02 -14.97
C ALA A 409 20.01 16.53 -13.78
N TYR A 410 19.72 17.75 -13.34
CA TYR A 410 20.40 18.38 -12.21
C TYR A 410 19.48 18.41 -10.97
N PRO A 411 19.84 17.70 -9.88
CA PRO A 411 19.13 17.81 -8.62
C PRO A 411 19.49 19.08 -7.88
N VAL A 412 18.48 19.90 -7.58
CA VAL A 412 18.62 21.13 -6.81
C VAL A 412 18.00 20.92 -5.43
N GLN A 413 18.79 21.18 -4.39
CA GLN A 413 18.35 21.12 -3.01
C GLN A 413 18.20 22.54 -2.46
N ILE A 414 16.98 22.90 -2.06
CA ILE A 414 16.68 24.20 -1.46
C ILE A 414 16.10 23.98 -0.08
N ASN A 415 16.73 24.57 0.93
CA ASN A 415 16.18 24.64 2.27
C ASN A 415 15.51 26.01 2.43
N VAL A 416 14.24 26.01 2.82
CA VAL A 416 13.47 27.22 3.11
C VAL A 416 13.12 27.28 4.58
N VAL A 417 13.26 28.46 5.18
CA VAL A 417 12.95 28.69 6.60
C VAL A 417 11.81 29.69 6.70
N ALA A 418 10.78 29.32 7.46
CA ALA A 418 9.61 30.16 7.68
C ALA A 418 9.80 31.12 8.87
N PRO A 419 9.23 32.35 8.81
CA PRO A 419 9.20 33.24 9.96
C PRO A 419 8.15 32.79 11.00
N GLU A 420 8.45 32.98 12.29
CA GLU A 420 7.53 32.64 13.38
C GLU A 420 6.15 33.32 13.26
N SER A 421 6.11 34.53 12.68
CA SER A 421 4.89 35.31 12.46
C SER A 421 3.84 34.63 11.56
N GLN A 422 4.21 33.57 10.83
CA GLN A 422 3.31 32.82 9.96
C GLN A 422 2.91 31.44 10.52
N LYS A 423 3.22 31.17 11.79
CA LYS A 423 2.84 29.92 12.46
C LYS A 423 1.34 29.62 12.29
N ASN A 424 1.02 28.34 12.03
CA ASN A 424 -0.32 27.81 11.82
C ASN A 424 -1.06 28.43 10.63
N THR A 425 -0.33 28.80 9.57
CA THR A 425 -0.94 29.32 8.34
C THR A 425 -0.43 28.56 7.11
N TRP A 426 -1.23 28.58 6.05
CA TRP A 426 -0.84 28.09 4.74
C TRP A 426 -0.09 29.16 3.95
N GLN A 427 1.02 28.76 3.34
CA GLN A 427 1.88 29.62 2.52
C GLN A 427 2.11 28.98 1.15
N GLN A 428 2.44 29.80 0.16
CA GLN A 428 2.80 29.34 -1.19
C GLN A 428 4.22 29.74 -1.52
N LEU A 429 5.05 28.77 -1.88
CA LEU A 429 6.43 28.95 -2.31
C LEU A 429 6.52 28.57 -3.78
N THR A 430 7.10 29.41 -4.62
CA THR A 430 7.20 29.15 -6.06
C THR A 430 8.64 29.27 -6.53
N TRP A 431 9.10 28.33 -7.36
CA TRP A 431 10.37 28.42 -8.06
C TRP A 431 10.12 28.52 -9.56
N ARG A 432 10.78 29.47 -10.19
CA ARG A 432 10.71 29.75 -11.64
C ARG A 432 12.08 29.48 -12.25
N ALA A 433 12.08 28.70 -13.32
CA ALA A 433 13.27 28.46 -14.11
C ALA A 433 13.21 29.23 -15.42
N GLU A 434 14.33 29.83 -15.79
CA GLU A 434 14.53 30.58 -17.03
C GLU A 434 15.77 30.06 -17.76
N ALA A 435 15.67 29.85 -19.06
CA ALA A 435 16.79 29.51 -19.93
C ALA A 435 16.73 30.38 -21.20
N ASP A 436 17.88 30.82 -21.70
CA ASP A 436 17.98 31.64 -22.92
C ASP A 436 17.06 32.90 -22.91
N GLY A 437 16.84 33.48 -21.72
CA GLY A 437 15.99 34.65 -21.52
C GLY A 437 14.48 34.37 -21.56
N GLN A 438 14.05 33.11 -21.56
CA GLN A 438 12.65 32.69 -21.54
C GLN A 438 12.34 31.83 -20.31
N THR A 439 11.14 31.99 -19.76
CA THR A 439 10.63 31.12 -18.69
C THR A 439 10.39 29.73 -19.25
N ILE A 440 11.09 28.73 -18.71
CA ILE A 440 10.94 27.32 -19.11
C ILE A 440 9.90 26.58 -18.28
N GLY A 441 9.62 27.05 -17.05
CA GLY A 441 8.64 26.44 -16.18
C GLY A 441 8.63 27.04 -14.78
N SER A 442 7.60 26.69 -14.02
CA SER A 442 7.51 27.02 -12.61
C SER A 442 6.84 25.92 -11.83
N VAL A 443 7.27 25.72 -10.59
CA VAL A 443 6.63 24.80 -9.65
C VAL A 443 6.23 25.56 -8.39
N THR A 444 5.08 25.19 -7.82
CA THR A 444 4.53 25.83 -6.61
C THR A 444 4.24 24.78 -5.56
N LEU A 445 4.75 24.99 -4.35
CA LEU A 445 4.54 24.15 -3.18
C LEU A 445 3.67 24.91 -2.18
N ARG A 446 2.61 24.27 -1.68
CA ARG A 446 1.85 24.76 -0.53
C ARG A 446 2.51 24.24 0.75
N VAL A 447 2.77 25.12 1.72
CA VAL A 447 3.39 24.73 2.99
C VAL A 447 2.50 25.15 4.14
N HIS A 448 2.12 24.22 5.00
CA HIS A 448 1.50 24.54 6.28
C HIS A 448 2.58 24.75 7.34
N VAL A 449 2.65 25.95 7.92
CA VAL A 449 3.68 26.34 8.90
C VAL A 449 3.33 25.75 10.27
N ASN A 450 3.58 24.45 10.46
CA ASN A 450 3.36 23.73 11.71
C ASN A 450 4.69 23.34 12.36
N TYR A 451 5.03 23.88 13.52
CA TYR A 451 6.32 23.56 14.18
C TYR A 451 6.33 22.23 14.94
N ASN A 452 5.21 21.51 14.95
CA ASN A 452 5.08 20.20 15.61
C ASN A 452 4.94 19.04 14.60
N GLY A 453 5.26 19.27 13.32
CA GLY A 453 5.21 18.23 12.28
C GLY A 453 6.37 17.25 12.36
N VAL A 454 6.19 16.07 11.75
CA VAL A 454 7.24 15.07 11.53
C VAL A 454 8.33 15.69 10.64
N PRO A 455 9.63 15.51 10.95
CA PRO A 455 10.69 16.05 10.11
C PRO A 455 10.63 15.46 8.70
N GLN A 456 10.98 16.31 7.73
CA GLN A 456 11.01 15.95 6.32
C GLN A 456 12.15 15.00 5.98
#